data_AF-A0A0U1NXW6-F1
#
_entry.id   AF-A0A0U1NXW6-F1
#
_cell.length_a   1.000
_cell.length_b   1.000
_cell.length_c   1.000
_cell.angle_alpha   90.00
_cell.angle_beta   90.00
_cell.angle_gamma   90.00
#
_symmetry.space_group_name_H-M   'P 1'
#
loop_
_entity.id
_entity.type
_entity.pdbx_description
1 polymer ?
#
loop_
_entity_poly.entity_id
_entity_poly.type
_entity_poly.pdbx_seq_one_letter_code
_entity_poly.pdbx_strand_id
1 'polypeptide(L)'
;MKFLAFFIIFIIFYGIFDWIIKKTNFHHKLFNNKLLGKPRKYKFKFTRSVLIIIIFLFTFILELEKSSFNEKYGKFNYISIIIGAFLGSIYVNFAPLIFSRNPSLRKDNLKGIAKLMYQDVSDDLWDKENLTKKNLDFTIESIRFIDMYSKRLMNSNLLNEHKDNFVLRIGAYIGEVIKRKINQDFNWYEMDSVKEYSYNVGGLDSRKNQSVLYSEKRDIVISPLSVVFQFLEGNSPYTNLQSYVEEMIKNNS
;
A
#
# COMPACT_ATOMS: atom_id res chain seq x y z
N MET A 1 19.63 -1.72 49.38
CA MET A 1 18.19 -1.44 49.58
C MET A 1 17.69 -0.22 48.78
N LYS A 2 18.34 0.95 48.82
CA LYS A 2 17.88 2.15 48.08
C LYS A 2 17.72 1.96 46.57
N PHE A 3 18.67 1.26 45.93
CA PHE A 3 18.60 0.92 44.50
C PHE A 3 17.35 0.11 44.15
N LEU A 4 17.00 -0.90 44.96
CA LEU A 4 15.83 -1.74 44.74
C LEU A 4 14.53 -0.91 44.80
N ALA A 5 14.43 0.00 45.78
CA ALA A 5 13.29 0.90 45.91
C ALA A 5 13.13 1.82 44.69
N PHE A 6 14.23 2.39 44.21
CA PHE A 6 14.23 3.22 43.00
C PHE A 6 13.85 2.45 41.74
N PHE A 7 14.31 1.21 41.61
CA PHE A 7 13.94 0.34 40.49
C PHE A 7 12.45 -0.05 40.50
N ILE A 8 11.89 -0.35 41.68
CA ILE A 8 10.45 -0.62 41.83
C ILE A 8 9.63 0.61 41.41
N ILE A 9 10.03 1.81 41.85
CA ILE A 9 9.35 3.06 41.47
C ILE A 9 9.41 3.26 39.95
N PHE A 10 10.57 3.04 39.34
CA PHE A 10 10.71 3.11 37.88
C PHE A 10 9.73 2.19 37.16
N ILE A 11 9.64 0.91 37.56
CA ILE A 11 8.75 -0.07 36.94
C ILE A 11 7.28 0.35 37.05
N ILE A 12 6.85 0.79 38.24
CA ILE A 12 5.47 1.21 38.49
C ILE A 12 5.10 2.38 37.58
N PHE A 13 5.92 3.44 37.56
CA PHE A 13 5.66 4.60 36.73
C PHE A 13 5.73 4.28 35.24
N TYR A 14 6.70 3.46 34.81
CA TYR A 14 6.81 3.00 33.43
C TYR A 14 5.52 2.31 32.98
N GLY A 15 5.00 1.38 33.80
CA GLY A 15 3.75 0.68 33.51
C GLY A 15 2.54 1.61 33.42
N ILE A 16 2.45 2.61 34.31
CA ILE A 16 1.39 3.63 34.26
C ILE A 16 1.46 4.43 32.95
N PHE A 17 2.64 4.93 32.58
CA PHE A 17 2.79 5.75 31.38
C PHE A 17 2.59 4.94 30.09
N ASP A 18 3.11 3.71 30.02
CA ASP A 18 2.88 2.79 28.91
C ASP A 18 1.37 2.52 28.72
N TRP A 19 0.65 2.28 29.82
CA TRP A 19 -0.80 2.10 29.79
C TRP A 19 -1.54 3.35 29.28
N ILE A 20 -1.15 4.55 29.73
CA ILE A 20 -1.74 5.82 29.28
C ILE A 20 -1.51 6.01 27.77
N ILE A 21 -0.30 5.80 27.28
CA ILE A 21 0.05 5.98 25.86
C ILE A 21 -0.77 5.02 24.98
N LYS A 22 -0.86 3.75 25.38
CA LYS A 22 -1.63 2.73 24.65
C LYS A 22 -3.13 3.03 24.66
N LYS A 23 -3.70 3.34 25.83
CA LYS A 23 -5.15 3.60 25.99
C LYS A 23 -5.61 4.83 25.22
N THR A 24 -4.78 5.86 25.14
CA THR A 24 -5.12 7.12 24.47
C THR A 24 -5.01 7.05 22.94
N ASN A 25 -4.43 5.98 22.39
CA ASN A 25 -4.07 5.87 20.98
C ASN A 25 -3.29 7.12 20.50
N PHE A 26 -2.37 7.60 21.34
CA PHE A 26 -1.70 8.87 21.14
C PHE A 26 -0.96 8.93 19.79
N HIS A 27 -0.30 7.84 19.39
CA HIS A 27 0.36 7.73 18.08
C HIS A 27 -0.59 7.98 16.91
N HIS A 28 -1.78 7.36 16.97
CA HIS A 28 -2.78 7.51 15.93
C HIS A 28 -3.31 8.94 15.90
N LYS A 29 -3.56 9.58 17.05
CA LYS A 29 -4.00 10.98 17.07
C LYS A 29 -2.92 11.95 16.58
N LEU A 30 -1.65 11.70 16.91
CA LEU A 30 -0.55 12.57 16.50
C LEU A 30 -0.27 12.48 14.99
N PHE A 31 -0.38 11.28 14.42
CA PHE A 31 0.11 10.98 13.07
C PHE A 31 -0.96 10.58 12.06
N ASN A 32 -2.20 10.28 12.48
CA ASN A 32 -3.29 9.94 11.56
C ASN A 32 -4.07 11.18 11.08
N ASN A 33 -3.50 12.37 11.20
CA ASN A 33 -4.23 13.56 10.78
C ASN A 33 -4.38 13.59 9.25
N LYS A 34 -5.63 13.79 8.81
CA LYS A 34 -6.03 14.08 7.42
C LYS A 34 -5.32 15.30 6.81
N LEU A 35 -4.61 16.08 7.62
CA LEU A 35 -4.02 17.40 7.34
C LEU A 35 -3.04 17.50 6.17
N LEU A 36 -2.55 16.40 5.59
CA LEU A 36 -1.46 16.50 4.60
C LEU A 36 -1.84 16.13 3.17
N GLY A 37 -2.99 15.52 2.88
CA GLY A 37 -3.39 15.14 1.49
C GLY A 37 -2.35 14.34 0.69
N LYS A 38 -1.25 13.92 1.32
CA LYS A 38 -0.07 13.33 0.69
C LYS A 38 -0.02 11.82 0.94
N PRO A 39 0.61 11.06 0.03
CA PRO A 39 0.77 9.61 0.16
C PRO A 39 1.38 9.21 1.51
N ARG A 40 1.05 8.01 2.00
CA ARG A 40 1.42 7.51 3.35
C ARG A 40 2.94 7.54 3.60
N LYS A 41 3.77 7.37 2.56
CA LYS A 41 5.23 7.51 2.63
C LYS A 41 5.70 8.89 3.07
N TYR A 42 5.08 9.97 2.57
CA TYR A 42 5.48 11.33 2.96
C TYR A 42 5.15 11.59 4.42
N LYS A 43 3.99 11.10 4.88
CA LYS A 43 3.63 11.12 6.31
C LYS A 43 4.66 10.33 7.12
N PHE A 44 5.03 9.12 6.70
CA PHE A 44 5.97 8.26 7.42
C PHE A 44 7.39 8.87 7.54
N LYS A 45 7.96 9.39 6.43
CA LYS A 45 9.27 10.06 6.47
C LYS A 45 9.26 11.32 7.35
N PHE A 46 8.22 12.13 7.24
CA PHE A 46 8.08 13.35 8.04
C PHE A 46 7.92 13.03 9.53
N THR A 47 7.02 12.12 9.87
CA THR A 47 6.79 11.70 11.26
C THR A 47 8.02 11.06 11.89
N ARG A 48 8.76 10.22 11.16
CA ARG A 48 10.05 9.69 11.62
C ARG A 48 11.07 10.80 11.88
N SER A 49 11.18 11.79 10.98
CA SER A 49 12.13 12.91 11.14
C SER A 49 11.77 13.78 12.35
N VAL A 50 10.48 14.09 12.52
CA VAL A 50 9.96 14.84 13.67
C VAL A 50 10.20 14.06 14.97
N LEU A 51 9.97 12.75 14.99
CA LEU A 51 10.25 11.92 16.17
C LEU A 51 11.73 11.89 16.54
N ILE A 52 12.62 11.80 15.56
CA ILE A 52 14.07 11.85 15.79
C ILE A 52 14.46 13.21 16.38
N ILE A 53 13.95 14.32 15.82
CA ILE A 53 14.22 15.67 16.33
C ILE A 53 13.68 15.82 17.76
N ILE A 54 12.45 15.36 18.03
CA ILE A 54 11.85 15.38 19.37
C ILE A 54 12.74 14.59 20.34
N ILE A 55 13.16 13.37 19.99
CA ILE A 55 14.02 12.55 20.87
C ILE A 55 15.37 13.22 21.10
N PHE A 56 15.96 13.85 20.08
CA PHE A 56 17.24 14.54 20.22
C PHE A 56 17.13 15.77 21.13
N LEU A 57 16.14 16.64 20.90
CA LEU A 57 15.84 17.79 21.77
C LEU A 57 15.54 17.34 23.19
N PHE A 58 14.81 16.24 23.34
CA PHE A 58 14.45 15.69 24.63
C PHE A 58 15.67 15.14 25.38
N THR A 59 16.57 14.43 24.69
CA THR A 59 17.82 13.92 25.28
C THR A 59 18.73 15.07 25.73
N PHE A 60 18.75 16.16 24.96
CA PHE A 60 19.49 17.38 25.31
C PHE A 60 18.92 18.07 26.56
N ILE A 61 17.59 18.23 26.66
CA ILE A 61 16.92 18.78 27.84
C ILE A 61 17.24 17.93 29.09
N LEU A 62 17.25 16.60 28.96
CA LEU A 62 17.58 15.71 30.07
C LEU A 62 19.01 15.87 30.57
N GLU A 63 19.97 16.06 29.68
CA GLU A 63 21.36 16.25 30.09
C GLU A 63 21.54 17.61 30.79
N LEU A 64 20.85 18.67 30.32
CA LEU A 64 20.80 19.96 31.00
C LEU A 64 20.14 19.87 32.39
N GLU A 65 18.99 19.20 32.48
CA GLU A 65 18.27 19.02 33.73
C GLU A 65 19.04 18.14 34.72
N LYS A 66 19.70 17.07 34.27
CA LYS A 66 20.53 16.21 35.11
C LYS A 66 21.67 16.98 35.78
N SER A 67 22.28 17.94 35.08
CA SER A 67 23.29 18.83 35.66
C SER A 67 22.69 19.67 36.79
N SER A 68 21.52 20.28 36.56
CA SER A 68 20.80 21.10 37.53
C SER A 68 20.27 20.29 38.73
N PHE A 69 19.72 19.10 38.49
CA PHE A 69 19.18 18.22 39.54
C PHE A 69 20.27 17.62 40.42
N ASN A 70 21.44 17.26 39.86
CA ASN A 70 22.56 16.75 40.65
C ASN A 70 23.09 17.80 41.63
N GLU A 71 23.13 19.05 41.22
CA GLU A 71 23.59 20.17 42.06
C GLU A 71 22.61 20.44 43.21
N LYS A 72 21.30 20.29 42.96
CA LYS A 72 20.23 20.68 43.90
C LYS A 72 19.72 19.55 44.81
N TYR A 73 19.79 18.29 44.35
CA TYR A 73 19.19 17.12 45.05
C TYR A 73 20.12 15.92 45.20
N GLY A 74 21.36 16.01 44.70
CA GLY A 74 22.33 14.92 44.73
C GLY A 74 22.08 13.83 43.67
N LYS A 75 23.00 12.85 43.63
CA LYS A 75 23.19 11.91 42.51
C LYS A 75 22.03 10.93 42.22
N PHE A 76 21.04 10.79 43.11
CA PHE A 76 19.94 9.82 43.00
C PHE A 76 18.64 10.36 43.61
N ASN A 77 17.84 11.07 42.81
CA ASN A 77 16.53 11.61 43.19
C ASN A 77 15.38 10.83 42.50
N TYR A 78 14.30 10.58 43.23
CA TYR A 78 13.04 10.00 42.74
C TYR A 78 12.47 10.73 41.51
N ILE A 79 12.62 12.06 41.44
CA ILE A 79 12.15 12.86 40.30
C ILE A 79 12.82 12.41 39.01
N SER A 80 14.15 12.26 39.02
CA SER A 80 14.92 11.80 37.85
C SER A 80 14.50 10.40 37.40
N ILE A 81 14.11 9.54 38.35
CA ILE A 81 13.65 8.18 38.07
C ILE A 81 12.27 8.18 37.43
N ILE A 82 11.33 9.00 37.93
CA ILE A 82 9.99 9.14 37.36
C ILE A 82 10.08 9.70 35.93
N ILE A 83 10.93 10.72 35.72
CA ILE A 83 11.20 11.27 34.38
C ILE A 83 11.78 10.18 33.48
N GLY A 84 12.79 9.43 33.95
CA GLY A 84 13.35 8.30 33.21
C GLY A 84 12.30 7.25 32.82
N ALA A 85 11.36 6.93 33.72
CA ALA A 85 10.29 5.98 33.48
C ALA A 85 9.29 6.46 32.42
N PHE A 86 8.90 7.74 32.48
CA PHE A 86 8.08 8.38 31.45
C PHE A 86 8.75 8.28 30.09
N LEU A 87 10.05 8.51 30.03
CA LEU A 87 10.79 8.52 28.79
C LEU A 87 11.05 7.15 28.20
N GLY A 88 11.38 6.18 29.05
CA GLY A 88 11.44 4.79 28.64
C GLY A 88 10.12 4.38 27.97
N SER A 89 8.99 4.80 28.54
CA SER A 89 7.67 4.48 27.99
C SER A 89 7.45 5.14 26.61
N ILE A 90 7.83 6.41 26.45
CA ILE A 90 7.77 7.09 25.14
C ILE A 90 8.68 6.35 24.15
N TYR A 91 9.95 6.16 24.49
CA TYR A 91 10.91 5.53 23.58
C TYR A 91 10.43 4.15 23.12
N VAL A 92 9.99 3.28 24.02
CA VAL A 92 9.51 1.93 23.67
C VAL A 92 8.27 1.97 22.80
N ASN A 93 7.33 2.88 23.07
CA ASN A 93 6.10 3.01 22.28
C ASN A 93 6.33 3.62 20.89
N PHE A 94 7.31 4.52 20.74
CA PHE A 94 7.62 5.18 19.47
C PHE A 94 8.75 4.51 18.67
N ALA A 95 9.59 3.66 19.29
CA ALA A 95 10.68 2.95 18.63
C ALA A 95 10.21 2.13 17.41
N PRO A 96 9.10 1.36 17.47
CA PRO A 96 8.60 0.65 16.29
C PRO A 96 8.25 1.58 15.12
N LEU A 97 7.80 2.81 15.37
CA LEU A 97 7.51 3.80 14.32
C LEU A 97 8.79 4.40 13.72
N ILE A 98 9.83 4.56 14.54
CA ILE A 98 11.12 5.12 14.10
C ILE A 98 11.92 4.09 13.31
N PHE A 99 11.89 2.83 13.75
CA PHE A 99 12.66 1.74 13.17
C PHE A 99 11.87 0.88 12.18
N SER A 100 10.58 1.13 11.98
CA SER A 100 9.83 0.43 10.92
C SER A 100 10.40 0.78 9.55
N ARG A 101 10.38 -0.22 8.67
CA ARG A 101 10.82 -0.05 7.29
C ARG A 101 9.90 0.94 6.60
N ASN A 102 10.49 1.84 5.80
CA ASN A 102 9.70 2.68 4.91
C ASN A 102 8.91 1.76 3.97
N PRO A 103 7.58 1.91 3.85
CA PRO A 103 6.84 1.18 2.85
C PRO A 103 7.40 1.54 1.48
N SER A 104 7.79 0.51 0.73
CA SER A 104 8.34 0.63 -0.62
C SER A 104 7.39 -0.02 -1.59
N LEU A 105 7.05 0.71 -2.66
CA LEU A 105 6.30 0.15 -3.77
C LEU A 105 7.10 -0.98 -4.41
N ARG A 106 6.49 -2.15 -4.56
CA ARG A 106 7.09 -3.31 -5.24
C ARG A 106 6.58 -3.30 -6.67
N LYS A 107 7.48 -2.94 -7.60
CA LYS A 107 7.18 -2.90 -9.03
C LYS A 107 6.88 -4.31 -9.52
N ASP A 108 5.86 -4.40 -10.36
CA ASP A 108 5.57 -5.60 -11.12
C ASP A 108 5.66 -5.29 -12.63
N ASN A 109 5.64 -6.33 -13.47
CA ASN A 109 5.67 -6.17 -14.92
C ASN A 109 4.80 -7.20 -15.62
N LEU A 110 3.55 -6.84 -15.85
CA LEU A 110 2.58 -7.65 -16.57
C LEU A 110 2.70 -7.55 -18.10
N LYS A 111 3.63 -6.76 -18.65
CA LYS A 111 3.79 -6.62 -20.10
C LYS A 111 4.10 -7.96 -20.77
N GLY A 112 4.92 -8.82 -20.13
CA GLY A 112 5.22 -10.15 -20.65
C GLY A 112 3.97 -11.04 -20.69
N ILE A 113 3.22 -11.05 -19.60
CA ILE A 113 1.97 -11.79 -19.46
C ILE A 113 0.93 -11.34 -20.47
N ALA A 114 0.81 -10.03 -20.70
CA ALA A 114 -0.10 -9.48 -21.70
C ALA A 114 0.19 -10.00 -23.13
N LYS A 115 1.47 -10.25 -23.47
CA LYS A 115 1.82 -10.80 -24.79
C LYS A 115 1.39 -12.25 -24.96
N LEU A 116 1.21 -13.00 -23.87
CA LEU A 116 0.73 -14.38 -23.94
C LEU A 116 -0.65 -14.47 -24.59
N MET A 117 -1.45 -13.39 -24.55
CA MET A 117 -2.72 -13.31 -25.28
C MET A 117 -2.62 -13.62 -26.77
N TYR A 118 -1.46 -13.44 -27.40
CA TYR A 118 -1.24 -13.77 -28.81
C TYR A 118 0.00 -14.63 -29.08
N GLN A 119 0.73 -15.03 -28.04
CA GLN A 119 1.91 -15.88 -28.15
C GLN A 119 1.64 -17.31 -27.72
N ASP A 120 0.70 -17.50 -26.80
CA ASP A 120 0.33 -18.80 -26.24
C ASP A 120 -1.20 -18.95 -26.36
N VAL A 121 -1.60 -19.29 -27.58
CA VAL A 121 -2.99 -19.36 -28.04
C VAL A 121 -3.40 -20.81 -28.16
N SER A 122 -4.67 -21.10 -27.82
CA SER A 122 -5.20 -22.47 -27.88
C SER A 122 -5.28 -23.00 -29.32
N ASP A 123 -5.56 -24.31 -29.45
CA ASP A 123 -5.75 -24.92 -30.75
C ASP A 123 -7.08 -24.58 -31.44
N ASP A 124 -8.00 -23.92 -30.72
CA ASP A 124 -9.30 -23.48 -31.26
C ASP A 124 -9.11 -22.56 -32.48
N LEU A 125 -9.89 -22.82 -33.53
CA LEU A 125 -9.76 -22.13 -34.80
C LEU A 125 -10.02 -20.62 -34.63
N TRP A 126 -11.05 -20.26 -33.85
CA TRP A 126 -11.38 -18.85 -33.63
C TRP A 126 -10.24 -18.15 -32.88
N ASP A 127 -9.68 -18.78 -31.86
CA ASP A 127 -8.54 -18.24 -31.10
C ASP A 127 -7.33 -17.99 -32.02
N LYS A 128 -6.94 -18.95 -32.85
CA LYS A 128 -5.81 -18.82 -33.80
C LYS A 128 -5.99 -17.68 -34.81
N GLU A 129 -7.21 -17.49 -35.30
CA GLU A 129 -7.52 -16.44 -36.27
C GLU A 129 -7.60 -15.04 -35.64
N ASN A 130 -8.07 -14.94 -34.39
CA ASN A 130 -8.42 -13.67 -33.77
C ASN A 130 -7.40 -13.17 -32.74
N LEU A 131 -6.81 -14.06 -31.95
CA LEU A 131 -5.82 -13.74 -30.91
C LEU A 131 -4.41 -13.65 -31.49
N THR A 132 -4.24 -12.80 -32.50
CA THR A 132 -2.96 -12.64 -33.21
C THR A 132 -2.26 -11.34 -32.80
N LYS A 133 -0.94 -11.28 -32.96
CA LYS A 133 -0.17 -10.05 -32.72
C LYS A 133 -0.67 -8.86 -33.54
N LYS A 134 -1.23 -9.11 -34.73
CA LYS A 134 -1.80 -8.08 -35.62
C LYS A 134 -3.08 -7.50 -35.04
N ASN A 135 -3.96 -8.35 -34.51
CA ASN A 135 -5.23 -7.91 -33.94
C ASN A 135 -5.08 -7.38 -32.51
N LEU A 136 -4.08 -7.88 -31.78
CA LEU A 136 -3.78 -7.54 -30.39
C LEU A 136 -2.53 -6.66 -30.27
N ASP A 137 -2.62 -5.46 -30.86
CA ASP A 137 -1.53 -4.49 -30.98
C ASP A 137 -1.45 -3.45 -29.84
N PHE A 138 -2.22 -3.67 -28.77
CA PHE A 138 -2.39 -2.78 -27.61
C PHE A 138 -3.05 -1.43 -27.92
N THR A 139 -3.90 -1.35 -28.94
CA THR A 139 -4.80 -0.22 -29.19
C THR A 139 -6.13 -0.36 -28.44
N ILE A 140 -6.95 0.69 -28.41
CA ILE A 140 -8.29 0.61 -27.80
C ILE A 140 -9.17 -0.32 -28.64
N GLU A 141 -9.03 -0.24 -29.95
CA GLU A 141 -9.73 -1.05 -30.94
C GLU A 141 -9.44 -2.55 -30.76
N SER A 142 -8.21 -2.90 -30.36
CA SER A 142 -7.84 -4.28 -30.07
C SER A 142 -8.65 -4.92 -28.93
N ILE A 143 -9.25 -4.12 -28.03
CA ILE A 143 -10.08 -4.62 -26.93
C ILE A 143 -11.34 -5.32 -27.44
N ARG A 144 -11.84 -4.99 -28.64
CA ARG A 144 -12.99 -5.68 -29.24
C ARG A 144 -12.74 -7.19 -29.37
N PHE A 145 -11.52 -7.60 -29.73
CA PHE A 145 -11.17 -9.03 -29.81
C PHE A 145 -11.13 -9.68 -28.43
N ILE A 146 -10.64 -8.95 -27.41
CA ILE A 146 -10.63 -9.39 -26.02
C ILE A 146 -12.06 -9.55 -25.48
N ASP A 147 -12.98 -8.65 -25.83
CA ASP A 147 -14.39 -8.74 -25.47
C ASP A 147 -15.07 -9.96 -26.08
N MET A 148 -14.86 -10.19 -27.38
CA MET A 148 -15.38 -11.38 -28.06
C MET A 148 -14.83 -12.67 -27.43
N TYR A 149 -13.53 -12.71 -27.17
CA TYR A 149 -12.88 -13.85 -26.52
C TYR A 149 -13.41 -14.11 -25.11
N SER A 150 -13.53 -13.06 -24.29
CA SER A 150 -14.05 -13.15 -22.92
C SER A 150 -15.48 -13.68 -22.89
N LYS A 151 -16.34 -13.23 -23.82
CA LYS A 151 -17.72 -13.75 -23.95
C LYS A 151 -17.75 -15.22 -24.37
N ARG A 152 -16.84 -15.67 -25.24
CA ARG A 152 -16.69 -17.10 -25.58
C ARG A 152 -16.28 -17.90 -24.34
N LEU A 153 -15.32 -17.41 -23.56
CA LEU A 153 -14.87 -18.05 -22.32
C LEU A 153 -16.00 -18.20 -21.30
N MET A 154 -16.81 -17.15 -21.10
CA MET A 154 -17.95 -17.18 -20.17
C MET A 154 -19.00 -18.24 -20.51
N ASN A 155 -19.10 -18.63 -21.78
CA ASN A 155 -20.01 -19.68 -22.26
C ASN A 155 -19.33 -21.06 -22.35
N SER A 156 -18.11 -21.19 -21.83
CA SER A 156 -17.30 -22.42 -21.90
C SER A 156 -17.02 -22.99 -20.51
N ASN A 157 -16.80 -24.30 -20.44
CA ASN A 157 -16.40 -24.96 -19.21
C ASN A 157 -14.95 -24.61 -18.78
N LEU A 158 -14.11 -24.17 -19.72
CA LEU A 158 -12.69 -23.84 -19.50
C LEU A 158 -12.49 -22.72 -18.49
N LEU A 159 -13.43 -21.77 -18.43
CA LEU A 159 -13.34 -20.64 -17.51
C LEU A 159 -13.27 -21.10 -16.06
N ASN A 160 -14.01 -22.15 -15.68
CA ASN A 160 -14.05 -22.62 -14.30
C ASN A 160 -12.74 -23.30 -13.88
N GLU A 161 -12.06 -23.98 -14.80
CA GLU A 161 -10.82 -24.71 -14.54
C GLU A 161 -9.59 -23.80 -14.48
N HIS A 162 -9.60 -22.71 -15.27
CA HIS A 162 -8.41 -21.87 -15.48
C HIS A 162 -8.69 -20.36 -15.29
N LYS A 163 -9.70 -20.02 -14.48
CA LYS A 163 -10.17 -18.64 -14.28
C LYS A 163 -9.07 -17.64 -13.98
N ASP A 164 -8.21 -17.95 -13.02
CA ASP A 164 -7.15 -17.04 -12.58
C ASP A 164 -6.14 -16.75 -13.71
N ASN A 165 -5.85 -17.74 -14.56
CA ASN A 165 -4.98 -17.58 -15.72
C ASN A 165 -5.60 -16.64 -16.75
N PHE A 166 -6.90 -16.82 -17.06
CA PHE A 166 -7.60 -15.94 -17.99
C PHE A 166 -7.70 -14.51 -17.46
N VAL A 167 -8.07 -14.35 -16.18
CA VAL A 167 -8.12 -13.05 -15.52
C VAL A 167 -6.78 -12.34 -15.58
N LEU A 168 -5.69 -13.06 -15.30
CA LEU A 168 -4.35 -12.51 -15.32
C LEU A 168 -3.93 -12.07 -16.72
N ARG A 169 -4.12 -12.91 -17.75
CA ARG A 169 -3.72 -12.59 -19.14
C ARG A 169 -4.56 -11.46 -19.74
N ILE A 170 -5.89 -11.54 -19.61
CA ILE A 170 -6.83 -10.53 -20.13
C ILE A 170 -6.65 -9.21 -19.38
N GLY A 171 -6.58 -9.25 -18.05
CA GLY A 171 -6.35 -8.08 -17.20
C GLY A 171 -5.00 -7.41 -17.47
N ALA A 172 -3.93 -8.18 -17.66
CA ALA A 172 -2.63 -7.66 -18.06
C ALA A 172 -2.68 -6.94 -19.41
N TYR A 173 -3.36 -7.53 -20.40
CA TYR A 173 -3.48 -6.93 -21.73
C TYR A 173 -4.26 -5.62 -21.69
N ILE A 174 -5.43 -5.61 -21.07
CA ILE A 174 -6.25 -4.42 -20.86
C ILE A 174 -5.49 -3.32 -20.12
N GLY A 175 -4.79 -3.68 -19.04
CA GLY A 175 -3.98 -2.73 -18.29
C GLY A 175 -2.85 -2.14 -19.11
N GLU A 176 -2.19 -2.92 -19.99
CA GLU A 176 -1.19 -2.39 -20.90
C GLU A 176 -1.77 -1.43 -21.95
N VAL A 177 -3.01 -1.66 -22.43
CA VAL A 177 -3.71 -0.70 -23.31
C VAL A 177 -3.95 0.61 -22.58
N ILE A 178 -4.57 0.55 -21.39
CA ILE A 178 -4.85 1.73 -20.54
C ILE A 178 -3.57 2.52 -20.27
N LYS A 179 -2.53 1.83 -19.77
CA LYS A 179 -1.24 2.44 -19.41
C LYS A 179 -0.57 3.13 -20.60
N ARG A 180 -0.58 2.52 -21.79
CA ARG A 180 0.03 3.10 -23.00
C ARG A 180 -0.70 4.34 -23.49
N LYS A 181 -2.03 4.37 -23.36
CA LYS A 181 -2.85 5.48 -23.85
C LYS A 181 -2.83 6.67 -22.92
N ILE A 182 -2.85 6.42 -21.61
CA ILE A 182 -2.72 7.48 -20.61
C ILE A 182 -1.29 8.08 -20.65
N ASN A 183 -0.27 7.31 -21.04
CA ASN A 183 1.15 7.70 -21.23
C ASN A 183 1.73 8.66 -20.16
N GLN A 184 1.19 8.58 -18.94
CA GLN A 184 1.59 9.36 -17.76
C GLN A 184 2.23 8.42 -16.72
N ASP A 185 2.37 8.90 -15.49
CA ASP A 185 3.09 8.31 -14.36
C ASP A 185 2.53 6.97 -13.80
N PHE A 186 1.71 6.24 -14.56
CA PHE A 186 1.17 4.94 -14.17
C PHE A 186 2.16 3.79 -14.41
N ASN A 187 2.37 2.98 -13.38
CA ASN A 187 3.20 1.78 -13.45
C ASN A 187 2.51 0.60 -12.76
N TRP A 188 2.92 -0.61 -13.10
CA TRP A 188 2.46 -1.82 -12.44
C TRP A 188 3.14 -1.99 -11.08
N TYR A 189 2.34 -2.27 -10.06
CA TYR A 189 2.81 -2.58 -8.72
C TYR A 189 1.95 -3.68 -8.10
N GLU A 190 2.55 -4.40 -7.15
CA GLU A 190 1.79 -5.31 -6.29
C GLU A 190 0.83 -4.51 -5.40
N MET A 191 -0.45 -4.89 -5.42
CA MET A 191 -1.53 -4.24 -4.66
C MET A 191 -1.18 -4.10 -3.18
N ASP A 192 -0.59 -5.12 -2.56
CA ASP A 192 -0.27 -5.08 -1.13
C ASP A 192 0.75 -4.00 -0.81
N SER A 193 1.73 -3.77 -1.69
CA SER A 193 2.67 -2.64 -1.54
C SER A 193 2.00 -1.28 -1.74
N VAL A 194 0.95 -1.20 -2.58
CA VAL A 194 0.16 0.02 -2.79
C VAL A 194 -0.77 0.29 -1.60
N LYS A 195 -1.37 -0.73 -0.96
CA LYS A 195 -2.17 -0.60 0.28
C LYS A 195 -1.36 -0.03 1.45
N GLU A 196 -0.08 -0.36 1.51
CA GLU A 196 0.84 0.23 2.48
C GLU A 196 1.21 1.69 2.12
N TYR A 197 0.99 2.11 0.88
CA TYR A 197 1.42 3.39 0.31
C TYR A 197 0.31 4.44 0.20
N SER A 198 -0.89 4.02 -0.16
CA SER A 198 -2.04 4.84 -0.53
C SER A 198 -3.25 4.55 0.37
N TYR A 199 -4.07 5.56 0.62
CA TYR A 199 -5.37 5.40 1.28
C TYR A 199 -6.50 5.15 0.27
N ASN A 200 -6.26 5.40 -1.02
CA ASN A 200 -7.26 5.31 -2.09
C ASN A 200 -7.42 3.87 -2.63
N VAL A 201 -6.95 2.87 -1.88
CA VAL A 201 -7.11 1.45 -2.20
C VAL A 201 -8.35 0.84 -1.54
N GLY A 202 -9.06 1.61 -0.71
CA GLY A 202 -10.26 1.17 -0.01
C GLY A 202 -11.38 0.77 -0.97
N GLY A 203 -11.89 -0.46 -0.83
CA GLY A 203 -12.98 -1.00 -1.64
C GLY A 203 -12.55 -1.93 -2.78
N LEU A 204 -11.24 -2.10 -3.02
CA LEU A 204 -10.74 -3.08 -3.98
C LEU A 204 -10.69 -4.48 -3.36
N ASP A 205 -11.07 -5.48 -4.16
CA ASP A 205 -11.17 -6.88 -3.77
C ASP A 205 -9.89 -7.36 -3.05
N SER A 206 -10.08 -8.11 -1.95
CA SER A 206 -9.02 -8.45 -1.00
C SER A 206 -8.14 -9.62 -1.47
N ARG A 207 -8.33 -10.08 -2.70
CA ARG A 207 -7.52 -11.16 -3.30
C ARG A 207 -6.03 -10.82 -3.19
N LYS A 208 -5.32 -11.67 -2.45
CA LYS A 208 -3.87 -11.58 -2.24
C LYS A 208 -3.14 -11.60 -3.58
N ASN A 209 -2.06 -10.83 -3.68
CA ASN A 209 -1.11 -10.84 -4.80
C ASN A 209 -1.65 -10.36 -6.16
N GLN A 210 -2.68 -9.51 -6.18
CA GLN A 210 -3.05 -8.84 -7.43
C GLN A 210 -2.10 -7.68 -7.75
N SER A 211 -1.93 -7.42 -9.05
CA SER A 211 -1.18 -6.27 -9.54
C SER A 211 -2.11 -5.20 -10.09
N VAL A 212 -1.75 -3.95 -9.83
CA VAL A 212 -2.53 -2.76 -10.18
C VAL A 212 -1.67 -1.74 -10.91
N LEU A 213 -2.33 -0.91 -11.71
CA LEU A 213 -1.73 0.31 -12.21
C LEU A 213 -1.87 1.39 -11.15
N TYR A 214 -0.76 1.99 -10.76
CA TYR A 214 -0.74 3.05 -9.77
C TYR A 214 0.05 4.27 -10.26
N SER A 215 -0.56 5.44 -10.11
CA SER A 215 0.05 6.76 -10.30
C SER A 215 0.45 7.30 -8.93
N GLU A 216 1.75 7.30 -8.64
CA GLU A 216 2.27 7.83 -7.36
C GLU A 216 2.00 9.33 -7.22
N LYS A 217 2.04 10.10 -8.33
CA LYS A 217 1.90 11.56 -8.26
C LYS A 217 0.47 11.98 -7.95
N ARG A 218 -0.52 11.26 -8.49
CA ARG A 218 -1.94 11.57 -8.33
C ARG A 218 -2.63 10.72 -7.26
N ASP A 219 -1.94 9.71 -6.73
CA ASP A 219 -2.48 8.75 -5.78
C ASP A 219 -3.73 8.02 -6.32
N ILE A 220 -3.69 7.62 -7.60
CA ILE A 220 -4.78 6.94 -8.31
C ILE A 220 -4.40 5.48 -8.56
N VAL A 221 -5.33 4.58 -8.26
CA VAL A 221 -5.22 3.13 -8.50
C VAL A 221 -6.24 2.72 -9.56
N ILE A 222 -5.79 1.96 -10.55
CA ILE A 222 -6.63 1.30 -11.55
C ILE A 222 -6.38 -0.21 -11.43
N SER A 223 -7.45 -1.00 -11.36
CA SER A 223 -7.39 -2.45 -11.09
C SER A 223 -8.00 -3.30 -12.23
N PRO A 224 -7.32 -3.41 -13.39
CA PRO A 224 -7.86 -4.13 -14.54
C PRO A 224 -8.19 -5.59 -14.25
N LEU A 225 -7.35 -6.28 -13.48
CA LEU A 225 -7.53 -7.70 -13.14
C LEU A 225 -8.82 -7.92 -12.34
N SER A 226 -9.14 -7.02 -11.41
CA SER A 226 -10.35 -7.12 -10.59
C SER A 226 -11.61 -6.92 -11.44
N VAL A 227 -11.61 -5.95 -12.36
CA VAL A 227 -12.73 -5.70 -13.27
C VAL A 227 -12.93 -6.88 -14.23
N VAL A 228 -11.85 -7.42 -14.79
CA VAL A 228 -11.92 -8.60 -15.67
C VAL A 228 -12.47 -9.81 -14.94
N PHE A 229 -12.07 -10.04 -13.69
CA PHE A 229 -12.64 -11.12 -12.90
C PHE A 229 -14.15 -10.94 -12.71
N GLN A 230 -14.59 -9.75 -12.30
CA GLN A 230 -16.02 -9.46 -12.15
C GLN A 230 -16.77 -9.64 -13.47
N PHE A 231 -16.14 -9.26 -14.59
CA PHE A 231 -16.72 -9.40 -15.92
C PHE A 231 -16.92 -10.86 -16.28
N LEU A 232 -15.90 -11.70 -16.08
CA LEU A 232 -15.98 -13.14 -16.33
C LEU A 232 -16.94 -13.84 -15.36
N GLU A 233 -17.23 -13.27 -14.19
CA GLU A 233 -18.29 -13.74 -13.29
C GLU A 233 -19.71 -13.29 -13.69
N GLY A 234 -19.85 -12.37 -14.65
CA GLY A 234 -21.13 -11.74 -14.96
C GLY A 234 -21.58 -10.70 -13.93
N ASN A 235 -20.70 -10.28 -13.01
CA ASN A 235 -20.97 -9.32 -11.93
C ASN A 235 -20.28 -7.96 -12.15
N SER A 236 -19.79 -7.69 -13.37
CA SER A 236 -19.13 -6.43 -13.69
C SER A 236 -20.14 -5.29 -13.84
N PRO A 237 -19.81 -4.07 -13.38
CA PRO A 237 -20.60 -2.87 -13.69
C PRO A 237 -20.52 -2.47 -15.17
N TYR A 238 -19.58 -3.05 -15.93
CA TYR A 238 -19.39 -2.81 -17.35
C TYR A 238 -20.01 -3.90 -18.20
N THR A 239 -20.77 -3.50 -19.23
CA THR A 239 -21.37 -4.41 -20.23
C THR A 239 -20.33 -5.04 -21.17
N ASN A 240 -19.17 -4.39 -21.32
CA ASN A 240 -18.02 -4.85 -22.09
C ASN A 240 -16.74 -4.18 -21.56
N LEU A 241 -15.61 -4.83 -21.78
CA LEU A 241 -14.29 -4.39 -21.31
C LEU A 241 -13.79 -3.16 -22.07
N GLN A 242 -14.22 -2.95 -23.32
CA GLN A 242 -13.88 -1.74 -24.07
C GLN A 242 -14.41 -0.47 -23.39
N SER A 243 -15.65 -0.47 -22.91
CA SER A 243 -16.22 0.69 -22.18
C SER A 243 -15.46 1.00 -20.90
N TYR A 244 -15.00 -0.02 -20.18
CA TYR A 244 -14.12 0.15 -19.02
C TYR A 244 -12.80 0.83 -19.43
N VAL A 245 -12.15 0.35 -20.49
CA VAL A 245 -10.88 0.90 -20.98
C VAL A 245 -11.03 2.37 -21.37
N GLU A 246 -12.07 2.69 -22.14
CA GLU A 246 -12.34 4.05 -22.60
C GLU A 246 -12.61 5.00 -21.42
N GLU A 247 -13.41 4.58 -20.44
CA GLU A 247 -13.67 5.37 -19.24
C GLU A 247 -12.38 5.63 -18.44
N MET A 248 -11.58 4.59 -18.20
CA MET A 248 -10.32 4.73 -17.44
C MET A 248 -9.34 5.65 -18.17
N ILE A 249 -9.22 5.55 -19.49
CA ILE A 249 -8.38 6.45 -20.27
C ILE A 249 -8.92 7.88 -20.18
N LYS A 250 -10.22 8.10 -20.40
CA LYS A 250 -10.84 9.42 -20.37
C LYS A 250 -10.68 10.12 -19.01
N ASN A 251 -10.87 9.40 -17.92
CA ASN A 251 -10.83 9.98 -16.57
C ASN A 251 -9.40 10.25 -16.07
N ASN A 252 -8.37 9.72 -16.75
CA ASN A 252 -6.99 9.76 -16.26
C ASN A 252 -5.97 10.26 -17.29
N SER A 253 -6.40 10.67 -18.49
CA SER A 253 -5.56 11.34 -19.50
C SER A 253 -5.41 12.83 -19.23
#